data_AF-A0A7J8I2M5-F1
#
_entry.id   AF-A0A7J8I2M5-F1
#
_cell.length_a   1.000
_cell.length_b   1.000
_cell.length_c   1.000
_cell.angle_alpha   90.00
_cell.angle_beta   90.00
_cell.angle_gamma   90.00
#
_symmetry.space_group_name_H-M   'P 1'
#
loop_
_entity.id
_entity.type
_entity.pdbx_description
1 polymer ?
#
loop_
_entity_poly.entity_id
_entity_poly.type
_entity_poly.pdbx_seq_one_letter_code
_entity_poly.pdbx_strand_id
1 'polypeptide(L)'
;MMPKKAKPAGTGKEEGPVPCKQLKVGAAGGPSTLNFDSPSSFFESLISPIKAETFFKEFWEQKPLLIQRDDPALATYYQSLFKLSDLKSLCSRGMYYGRDVNVCRCVNGKKKVLNKDGKAHFLQLRKDFDQKRATIQFHQPQRFKPGDLLYFPRGTIHQADTPPGLAHSTHLTISTYQNSSWGDLLLDTISGLVFDAAKEDVEFRAGIPRQLLLQVETTGEAVRRLSGFLRTLADHLEGTNKLLSSDMKKDFVMNRLPPYHVGDGAALSTPGGQLPRLDSIVRLQFKDHIVLTVMPDRGGSDETQEKMVYIYHSLKNRRHTHMMGNEETEAHGLRFPLSHVDALKQIWNNSAISVKDLKLSTDEEKENLALSLWTECLVQVV
;
A
#
# COMPACT_ATOMS: atom_id res chain seq x y z
N MET A 1 12.82 18.77 -60.35
CA MET A 1 12.76 17.30 -60.34
C MET A 1 12.32 16.83 -58.96
N MET A 2 11.09 16.30 -58.85
CA MET A 2 10.63 15.63 -57.64
C MET A 2 10.93 14.13 -57.72
N PRO A 3 11.32 13.46 -56.62
CA PRO A 3 11.26 12.01 -56.54
C PRO A 3 9.89 11.55 -56.04
N LYS A 4 9.44 10.44 -56.64
CA LYS A 4 8.10 9.86 -56.57
C LYS A 4 7.81 9.16 -55.23
N LYS A 5 6.55 9.26 -54.82
CA LYS A 5 5.88 8.45 -53.78
C LYS A 5 6.05 6.94 -54.04
N ALA A 6 6.42 6.21 -52.99
CA ALA A 6 6.27 4.75 -52.91
C ALA A 6 5.08 4.41 -52.00
N LYS A 7 4.24 3.46 -52.44
CA LYS A 7 3.04 2.95 -51.74
C LYS A 7 3.44 2.11 -50.52
N PRO A 8 2.65 2.10 -49.43
CA PRO A 8 2.82 1.13 -48.35
C PRO A 8 2.19 -0.21 -48.76
N ALA A 9 2.92 -1.31 -48.56
CA ALA A 9 2.46 -2.66 -48.80
C ALA A 9 2.05 -3.33 -47.49
N GLY A 10 0.85 -3.91 -47.48
CA GLY A 10 0.55 -5.19 -46.83
C GLY A 10 0.40 -5.19 -45.32
N THR A 11 -0.84 -5.19 -44.86
CA THR A 11 -1.30 -5.59 -43.52
C THR A 11 -0.85 -7.01 -43.17
N GLY A 12 0.21 -7.12 -42.37
CA GLY A 12 0.55 -8.32 -41.62
C GLY A 12 -0.16 -8.29 -40.27
N LYS A 13 -1.03 -9.27 -40.02
CA LYS A 13 -1.76 -9.45 -38.75
C LYS A 13 -0.80 -9.43 -37.56
N GLU A 14 -1.04 -8.56 -36.59
CA GLU A 14 -0.48 -8.71 -35.25
C GLU A 14 -1.02 -10.01 -34.66
N GLU A 15 -0.15 -11.02 -34.54
CA GLU A 15 -0.44 -12.18 -33.71
C GLU A 15 -0.44 -11.72 -32.24
N GLY A 16 -1.63 -11.72 -31.65
CA GLY A 16 -1.81 -11.44 -30.22
C GLY A 16 -0.97 -12.39 -29.35
N PRO A 17 -0.71 -12.01 -28.09
CA PRO A 17 0.14 -12.80 -27.21
C PRO A 17 -0.46 -14.21 -27.04
N VAL A 18 0.30 -15.21 -27.50
CA VAL A 18 0.01 -16.63 -27.36
C VAL A 18 -0.32 -16.92 -25.89
N PRO A 19 -1.46 -17.56 -25.58
CA PRO A 19 -1.82 -17.88 -24.20
C PRO A 19 -0.74 -18.77 -23.59
N CYS A 20 -0.06 -18.25 -22.58
CA CYS A 20 0.80 -19.07 -21.74
C CYS A 20 -0.12 -20.08 -21.05
N LYS A 21 -0.06 -21.35 -21.47
CA LYS A 21 -0.76 -22.46 -20.80
C LYS A 21 -0.28 -22.52 -19.35
N GLN A 22 -1.00 -21.85 -18.46
CA GLN A 22 -0.83 -22.05 -17.04
C GLN A 22 -1.38 -23.44 -16.71
N LEU A 23 -0.56 -24.22 -16.01
CA LEU A 23 -1.00 -25.46 -15.40
C LEU A 23 -2.24 -25.16 -14.57
N LYS A 24 -3.31 -25.85 -14.92
CA LYS A 24 -4.52 -26.02 -14.12
C LYS A 24 -4.05 -26.47 -12.73
N VAL A 25 -4.09 -25.56 -11.75
CA VAL A 25 -3.97 -25.96 -10.35
C VAL A 25 -5.24 -26.75 -10.07
N GLY A 26 -5.11 -28.07 -10.19
CA GLY A 26 -6.18 -28.99 -9.87
C GLY A 26 -6.59 -28.76 -8.42
N ALA A 27 -7.90 -28.72 -8.19
CA ALA A 27 -8.47 -28.89 -6.88
C ALA A 27 -7.96 -30.23 -6.30
N ALA A 28 -6.92 -30.15 -5.48
CA ALA A 28 -6.44 -31.25 -4.66
C ALA A 28 -6.54 -30.78 -3.21
N GLY A 29 -7.50 -31.33 -2.47
CA GLY A 29 -7.78 -31.02 -1.08
C GLY A 29 -6.70 -31.54 -0.15
N GLY A 30 -5.56 -30.85 -0.11
CA GLY A 30 -4.61 -30.89 1.01
C GLY A 30 -4.70 -29.59 1.82
N PRO A 31 -4.33 -29.58 3.11
CA PRO A 31 -4.29 -28.36 3.91
C PRO A 31 -3.32 -27.35 3.27
N SER A 32 -3.76 -26.11 3.05
CA SER A 32 -2.90 -25.05 2.54
C SER A 32 -1.81 -24.73 3.56
N THR A 33 -0.56 -24.56 3.11
CA THR A 33 0.56 -24.34 4.05
C THR A 33 0.53 -22.96 4.71
N LEU A 34 -0.13 -22.00 4.08
CA LEU A 34 -0.52 -20.71 4.67
C LEU A 34 -2.04 -20.58 4.59
N ASN A 35 -2.66 -19.93 5.57
CA ASN A 35 -4.09 -19.68 5.60
C ASN A 35 -4.38 -18.34 4.90
N PHE A 36 -5.28 -18.32 3.90
CA PHE A 36 -5.62 -17.10 3.15
C PHE A 36 -7.07 -16.61 3.40
N ASP A 37 -7.73 -17.12 4.44
CA ASP A 37 -9.13 -16.79 4.77
C ASP A 37 -9.29 -15.33 5.24
N SER A 38 -8.27 -14.79 5.91
CA SER A 38 -8.24 -13.41 6.42
C SER A 38 -6.82 -12.88 6.56
N PRO A 39 -6.61 -11.56 6.69
CA PRO A 39 -5.29 -10.99 6.96
C PRO A 39 -4.67 -11.52 8.27
N SER A 40 -5.47 -11.70 9.33
CA SER A 40 -5.00 -12.22 10.62
C SER A 40 -4.58 -13.68 10.52
N SER A 41 -5.40 -14.55 9.91
CA SER A 41 -5.06 -15.97 9.74
C SER A 41 -3.86 -16.18 8.83
N PHE A 42 -3.69 -15.33 7.81
CA PHE A 42 -2.46 -15.31 7.00
C PHE A 42 -1.25 -14.98 7.83
N PHE A 43 -1.28 -13.88 8.60
CA PHE A 43 -0.16 -13.47 9.42
C PHE A 43 0.20 -14.54 10.47
N GLU A 44 -0.80 -15.09 11.17
CA GLU A 44 -0.61 -16.18 12.14
C GLU A 44 0.03 -17.42 11.50
N SER A 45 -0.46 -17.85 10.34
CA SER A 45 0.14 -18.98 9.63
C SER A 45 1.58 -18.68 9.16
N LEU A 46 1.87 -17.44 8.80
CA LEU A 46 3.19 -16.99 8.34
C LEU A 46 4.23 -17.02 9.45
N ILE A 47 3.87 -16.66 10.69
CA ILE A 47 4.77 -16.64 11.85
C ILE A 47 4.62 -17.87 12.76
N SER A 48 3.82 -18.86 12.36
CA SER A 48 3.68 -20.11 13.10
C SER A 48 5.05 -20.76 13.40
N PRO A 49 5.26 -21.28 14.64
CA PRO A 49 4.28 -21.48 15.72
C PRO A 49 4.12 -20.28 16.69
N ILE A 50 4.74 -19.13 16.40
CA ILE A 50 4.65 -17.96 17.27
C ILE A 50 3.26 -17.33 17.16
N LYS A 51 2.61 -17.14 18.31
CA LYS A 51 1.32 -16.44 18.36
C LYS A 51 1.48 -14.96 18.01
N ALA A 52 0.50 -14.39 17.32
CA ALA A 52 0.52 -12.98 16.93
C ALA A 52 0.66 -12.04 18.15
N GLU A 53 -0.02 -12.35 19.26
CA GLU A 53 0.06 -11.55 20.49
C GLU A 53 1.48 -11.55 21.07
N THR A 54 2.13 -12.72 21.08
CA THR A 54 3.52 -12.86 21.52
C THR A 54 4.46 -12.10 20.59
N PHE A 55 4.25 -12.20 19.28
CA PHE A 55 5.05 -11.47 18.29
C PHE A 55 5.02 -9.95 18.53
N PHE A 56 3.82 -9.37 18.62
CA PHE A 56 3.67 -7.93 18.79
C PHE A 56 4.12 -7.44 20.17
N LYS A 57 3.98 -8.27 21.21
CA LYS A 57 4.39 -7.92 22.57
C LYS A 57 5.90 -7.99 22.78
N GLU A 58 6.58 -9.00 22.23
CA GLU A 58 7.96 -9.32 22.62
C GLU A 58 9.01 -9.10 21.52
N PHE A 59 8.60 -9.07 20.25
CA PHE A 59 9.53 -9.04 19.12
C PHE A 59 9.38 -7.78 18.27
N TRP A 60 8.13 -7.43 17.93
CA TRP A 60 7.83 -6.28 17.08
C TRP A 60 8.50 -5.00 17.61
N GLU A 61 9.32 -4.38 16.78
CA GLU A 61 10.11 -3.16 17.09
C GLU A 61 11.06 -3.27 18.29
N GLN A 62 11.34 -4.48 18.78
CA GLN A 62 12.17 -4.71 19.96
C GLN A 62 13.42 -5.54 19.67
N LYS A 63 13.25 -6.72 19.07
CA LYS A 63 14.36 -7.66 18.86
C LYS A 63 14.13 -8.60 17.67
N PRO A 64 15.20 -9.16 17.09
CA PRO A 64 15.08 -10.17 16.05
C PRO A 64 14.35 -11.44 16.51
N LEU A 65 13.65 -12.08 15.57
CA LEU A 65 12.98 -13.37 15.75
C LEU A 65 13.40 -14.29 14.59
N LEU A 66 14.00 -15.42 14.94
CA LEU A 66 14.31 -16.50 14.00
C LEU A 66 13.32 -17.65 14.23
N ILE A 67 12.63 -18.07 13.17
CA ILE A 67 11.78 -19.25 13.14
C ILE A 67 12.41 -20.26 12.19
N GLN A 68 13.12 -21.23 12.77
CA GLN A 68 13.67 -22.36 12.02
C GLN A 68 12.59 -23.43 11.87
N ARG A 69 12.37 -23.90 10.65
CA ARG A 69 11.31 -24.87 10.32
C ARG A 69 11.90 -26.10 9.64
N ASP A 70 11.40 -27.26 10.05
CA ASP A 70 11.70 -28.54 9.41
C ASP A 70 10.40 -29.15 8.84
N ASP A 71 9.78 -28.39 7.91
CA ASP A 71 8.55 -28.79 7.22
C ASP A 71 8.81 -28.88 5.70
N PRO A 72 8.85 -30.09 5.12
CA PRO A 72 9.10 -30.29 3.69
C PRO A 72 8.03 -29.68 2.77
N ALA A 73 6.76 -29.64 3.19
CA ALA A 73 5.67 -29.08 2.41
C ALA A 73 5.79 -27.55 2.37
N LEU A 74 6.09 -26.93 3.51
CA LEU A 74 6.33 -25.49 3.61
C LEU A 74 7.61 -25.07 2.89
N ALA A 75 8.68 -25.87 3.01
CA ALA A 75 9.89 -25.67 2.21
C ALA A 75 9.58 -25.70 0.71
N THR A 76 8.79 -26.67 0.25
CA THR A 76 8.36 -26.77 -1.16
C THR A 76 7.49 -25.59 -1.57
N TYR A 77 6.54 -25.18 -0.72
CA TYR A 77 5.72 -23.98 -0.92
C TYR A 77 6.63 -22.77 -1.14
N TYR A 78 7.48 -22.42 -0.17
CA TYR A 78 8.37 -21.27 -0.33
C TYR A 78 9.41 -21.44 -1.46
N GLN A 79 9.77 -22.66 -1.88
CA GLN A 79 10.60 -22.85 -3.07
C GLN A 79 9.83 -22.58 -4.37
N SER A 80 8.53 -22.88 -4.40
CA SER A 80 7.64 -22.64 -5.55
C SER A 80 7.39 -21.16 -5.80
N LEU A 81 7.52 -20.39 -4.72
CA LEU A 81 7.42 -18.97 -4.70
C LEU A 81 8.47 -18.41 -5.76
N PHE A 82 9.81 -18.29 -5.56
CA PHE A 82 10.74 -17.59 -6.51
C PHE A 82 11.85 -18.55 -6.86
N LYS A 83 12.21 -18.58 -8.13
CA LYS A 83 13.35 -19.37 -8.59
C LYS A 83 14.29 -18.50 -9.38
N LEU A 84 15.59 -18.78 -9.23
CA LEU A 84 16.62 -18.18 -10.09
C LEU A 84 16.35 -18.42 -11.58
N SER A 85 15.63 -19.50 -11.93
CA SER A 85 15.17 -19.77 -13.29
C SER A 85 14.17 -18.73 -13.83
N ASP A 86 13.40 -18.09 -12.95
CA ASP A 86 12.36 -17.12 -13.33
C ASP A 86 12.97 -15.84 -13.89
N LEU A 87 14.25 -15.56 -13.58
CA LEU A 87 15.01 -14.43 -14.09
C LEU A 87 14.95 -14.31 -15.62
N LYS A 88 15.00 -15.44 -16.33
CA LYS A 88 14.97 -15.45 -17.79
C LYS A 88 13.64 -14.89 -18.30
N SER A 89 12.52 -15.35 -17.72
CA SER A 89 11.19 -14.87 -18.07
C SER A 89 11.00 -13.41 -17.66
N LEU A 90 11.46 -13.01 -16.48
CA LEU A 90 11.37 -11.61 -16.03
C LEU A 90 12.15 -10.66 -16.96
N CYS A 91 13.38 -10.99 -17.32
CA CYS A 91 14.17 -10.18 -18.26
C CYS A 91 13.49 -10.03 -19.64
N SER A 92 12.79 -11.07 -20.13
CA SER A 92 12.05 -10.97 -21.40
C SER A 92 10.90 -9.95 -21.36
N ARG A 93 10.38 -9.63 -20.17
CA ARG A 93 9.30 -8.65 -19.97
C ARG A 93 9.78 -7.20 -19.91
N GLY A 94 11.10 -6.96 -19.97
CA GLY A 94 11.67 -5.61 -19.86
C GLY A 94 11.97 -5.22 -18.43
N MET A 95 13.16 -5.56 -17.97
CA MET A 95 13.71 -5.17 -16.66
C MET A 95 14.79 -4.12 -16.86
N TYR A 96 14.90 -3.15 -15.95
CA TYR A 96 15.92 -2.10 -15.99
C TYR A 96 16.79 -2.11 -14.73
N TYR A 97 18.09 -1.83 -14.90
CA TYR A 97 18.99 -1.65 -13.77
C TYR A 97 18.60 -0.42 -12.95
N GLY A 98 18.82 -0.47 -11.64
CA GLY A 98 18.47 0.61 -10.70
C GLY A 98 16.99 0.65 -10.35
N ARG A 99 16.12 0.57 -11.36
CA ARG A 99 14.65 0.55 -11.23
C ARG A 99 14.13 -0.79 -10.73
N ASP A 100 14.45 -1.88 -11.43
CA ASP A 100 13.84 -3.20 -11.18
C ASP A 100 14.84 -4.21 -10.61
N VAL A 101 16.12 -4.10 -11.00
CA VAL A 101 17.19 -4.99 -10.55
C VAL A 101 18.49 -4.24 -10.26
N ASN A 102 19.20 -4.67 -9.21
CA ASN A 102 20.54 -4.23 -8.89
C ASN A 102 21.50 -5.43 -8.84
N VAL A 103 22.75 -5.21 -9.24
CA VAL A 103 23.84 -6.18 -9.11
C VAL A 103 24.93 -5.54 -8.26
N CYS A 104 25.31 -6.19 -7.16
CA CYS A 104 26.29 -5.66 -6.25
C CYS A 104 27.19 -6.76 -5.66
N ARG A 105 28.33 -6.36 -5.08
CA ARG A 105 29.21 -7.25 -4.33
C ARG A 105 29.83 -6.49 -3.16
N CYS A 106 29.95 -7.14 -2.00
CA CYS A 106 30.74 -6.60 -0.89
C CYS A 106 32.23 -6.87 -1.16
N VAL A 107 33.05 -5.81 -1.19
CA VAL A 107 34.51 -5.90 -1.31
C VAL A 107 35.12 -5.01 -0.23
N ASN A 108 35.90 -5.60 0.68
CA ASN A 108 36.55 -4.90 1.80
C ASN A 108 35.55 -4.07 2.65
N GLY A 109 34.40 -4.67 2.97
CA GLY A 109 33.35 -4.01 3.76
C GLY A 109 32.56 -2.92 3.02
N LYS A 110 32.82 -2.68 1.73
CA LYS A 110 32.10 -1.68 0.92
C LYS A 110 31.25 -2.32 -0.16
N LYS A 111 30.02 -1.83 -0.34
CA LYS A 111 29.13 -2.21 -1.44
C LYS A 111 29.69 -1.67 -2.76
N LYS A 112 30.14 -2.56 -3.65
CA LYS A 112 30.47 -2.25 -5.03
C LYS A 112 29.25 -2.54 -5.90
N VAL A 113 28.73 -1.52 -6.57
CA VAL A 113 27.63 -1.65 -7.54
C VAL A 113 28.22 -2.05 -8.90
N LEU A 114 27.60 -3.04 -9.56
CA LEU A 114 27.96 -3.54 -10.88
C LEU A 114 26.83 -3.37 -11.90
N ASN A 115 25.86 -2.51 -11.59
CA ASN A 115 24.80 -2.15 -12.53
C ASN A 115 25.38 -1.64 -13.84
N LYS A 116 24.65 -1.92 -14.93
CA LYS A 116 24.85 -1.26 -16.22
C LYS A 116 23.74 -0.26 -16.44
N ASP A 117 23.86 0.55 -17.48
CA ASP A 117 22.79 1.44 -17.88
C ASP A 117 21.70 0.70 -18.66
N GLY A 118 20.44 1.09 -18.44
CA GLY A 118 19.31 0.62 -19.21
C GLY A 118 18.85 -0.81 -18.89
N LYS A 119 18.48 -1.55 -19.95
CA LYS A 119 17.77 -2.84 -19.84
C LYS A 119 18.69 -3.95 -19.33
N ALA A 120 18.22 -4.70 -18.34
CA ALA A 120 18.89 -5.86 -17.79
C ALA A 120 18.60 -7.12 -18.62
N HIS A 121 19.66 -7.75 -19.14
CA HIS A 121 19.58 -8.99 -19.91
C HIS A 121 19.99 -10.19 -19.06
N PHE A 122 19.26 -11.30 -19.20
CA PHE A 122 19.49 -12.53 -18.42
C PHE A 122 20.93 -13.03 -18.51
N LEU A 123 21.53 -13.08 -19.71
CA LEU A 123 22.92 -13.55 -19.89
C LEU A 123 23.93 -12.67 -19.16
N GLN A 124 23.66 -11.36 -19.05
CA GLN A 124 24.54 -10.43 -18.33
C GLN A 124 24.44 -10.66 -16.82
N LEU A 125 23.21 -10.76 -16.30
CA LEU A 125 22.98 -11.08 -14.88
C LEU A 125 23.63 -12.42 -14.51
N ARG A 126 23.46 -13.43 -15.36
CA ARG A 126 24.06 -14.76 -15.20
C ARG A 126 25.59 -14.70 -15.19
N LYS A 127 26.18 -13.94 -16.13
CA LYS A 127 27.64 -13.75 -16.19
C LYS A 127 28.19 -13.08 -14.93
N ASP A 128 27.55 -12.01 -14.45
CA ASP A 128 28.01 -11.31 -13.25
C ASP A 128 27.81 -12.15 -11.99
N PHE A 129 26.74 -12.94 -11.94
CA PHE A 129 26.49 -13.92 -10.88
C PHE A 129 27.55 -15.03 -10.85
N ASP A 130 27.72 -15.76 -11.95
CA ASP A 130 28.59 -16.94 -12.04
C ASP A 130 30.09 -16.56 -12.00
N GLN A 131 30.50 -15.51 -12.73
CA GLN A 131 31.92 -15.17 -12.89
C GLN A 131 32.43 -14.14 -11.88
N LYS A 132 31.61 -13.14 -11.52
CA LYS A 132 32.03 -12.07 -10.61
C LYS A 132 31.61 -12.33 -9.15
N ARG A 133 30.87 -13.41 -8.90
CA ARG A 133 30.27 -13.76 -7.60
C ARG A 133 29.45 -12.59 -7.05
N ALA A 134 28.69 -11.93 -7.93
CA ALA A 134 27.85 -10.80 -7.56
C ALA A 134 26.50 -11.27 -7.00
N THR A 135 25.92 -10.48 -6.11
CA THR A 135 24.54 -10.62 -5.62
C THR A 135 23.60 -9.87 -6.55
N ILE A 136 22.52 -10.53 -6.98
CA ILE A 136 21.43 -9.92 -7.72
C ILE A 136 20.32 -9.56 -6.73
N GLN A 137 20.05 -8.28 -6.55
CA GLN A 137 18.98 -7.75 -5.70
C GLN A 137 17.80 -7.33 -6.57
N PHE A 138 16.64 -7.91 -6.31
CA PHE A 138 15.37 -7.47 -6.88
C PHE A 138 14.71 -6.48 -5.93
N HIS A 139 14.18 -5.39 -6.50
CA HIS A 139 13.26 -4.53 -5.77
C HIS A 139 11.86 -5.15 -5.80
N GLN A 140 11.11 -5.02 -4.70
CA GLN A 140 9.77 -5.61 -4.52
C GLN A 140 9.68 -7.14 -4.76
N PRO A 141 10.56 -7.95 -4.15
CA PRO A 141 10.54 -9.38 -4.35
C PRO A 141 9.45 -10.10 -3.55
N GLN A 142 8.41 -9.48 -2.94
CA GLN A 142 7.28 -10.13 -2.19
C GLN A 142 6.57 -11.28 -2.93
N ARG A 143 7.03 -11.48 -4.15
CA ARG A 143 7.09 -12.70 -4.94
C ARG A 143 8.41 -13.47 -4.65
N PHE A 144 8.67 -13.91 -3.40
CA PHE A 144 9.10 -15.27 -2.98
C PHE A 144 10.56 -15.77 -2.49
N LYS A 145 10.61 -16.89 -1.68
CA LYS A 145 11.68 -17.89 -1.17
C LYS A 145 12.38 -17.74 0.24
N PRO A 146 12.95 -18.80 0.92
CA PRO A 146 12.46 -20.10 1.43
C PRO A 146 12.37 -20.27 2.98
N GLY A 147 11.30 -20.95 3.45
CA GLY A 147 11.23 -21.88 4.60
C GLY A 147 11.23 -21.27 6.01
N ASP A 148 12.38 -20.74 6.36
CA ASP A 148 12.60 -20.10 7.64
C ASP A 148 12.12 -18.65 7.55
N LEU A 149 11.65 -18.12 8.67
CA LEU A 149 11.29 -16.72 8.77
C LEU A 149 12.26 -16.04 9.72
N LEU A 150 12.94 -15.01 9.21
CA LEU A 150 13.71 -14.09 10.02
C LEU A 150 13.02 -12.74 10.01
N TYR A 151 12.61 -12.30 11.19
CA TYR A 151 12.16 -10.93 11.43
C TYR A 151 13.24 -10.16 12.19
N PHE A 152 13.42 -8.89 11.86
CA PHE A 152 14.15 -7.94 12.69
C PHE A 152 13.60 -6.52 12.49
N PRO A 153 13.65 -5.67 13.53
CA PRO A 153 13.17 -4.30 13.43
C PRO A 153 14.14 -3.40 12.64
N ARG A 154 13.62 -2.27 12.12
CA ARG A 154 14.43 -1.22 11.51
C ARG A 154 15.56 -0.79 12.46
N GLY A 155 16.76 -0.56 11.91
CA GLY A 155 17.97 -0.26 12.68
C GLY A 155 18.83 -1.47 13.06
N THR A 156 18.33 -2.70 12.90
CA THR A 156 19.14 -3.92 13.13
C THR A 156 20.22 -4.06 12.05
N ILE A 157 21.49 -3.96 12.44
CA ILE A 157 22.63 -4.23 11.56
C ILE A 157 22.67 -5.72 11.24
N HIS A 158 22.77 -6.07 9.95
CA HIS A 158 22.82 -7.45 9.50
C HIS A 158 23.74 -7.62 8.29
N GLN A 159 24.34 -8.80 8.17
CA GLN A 159 25.10 -9.25 7.01
C GLN A 159 24.84 -10.75 6.81
N ALA A 160 24.92 -11.21 5.56
CA ALA A 160 24.80 -12.62 5.23
C ALA A 160 25.76 -12.98 4.09
N ASP A 161 26.34 -14.18 4.17
CA ASP A 161 27.15 -14.78 3.13
C ASP A 161 26.59 -16.16 2.75
N THR A 162 26.89 -16.61 1.53
CA THR A 162 26.56 -17.98 1.10
C THR A 162 27.78 -18.87 1.38
N PRO A 163 27.65 -19.89 2.26
CA PRO A 163 28.75 -20.78 2.60
C PRO A 163 29.42 -21.44 1.37
N PRO A 164 30.74 -21.74 1.43
CA PRO A 164 31.42 -22.53 0.41
C PRO A 164 30.74 -23.90 0.21
N GLY A 165 30.61 -24.34 -1.05
CA GLY A 165 29.98 -25.62 -1.40
C GLY A 165 28.48 -25.54 -1.72
N LEU A 166 27.81 -24.44 -1.34
CA LEU A 166 26.44 -24.17 -1.80
C LEU A 166 26.46 -23.44 -3.14
N ALA A 167 25.58 -23.84 -4.06
CA ALA A 167 25.51 -23.23 -5.40
C ALA A 167 25.04 -21.77 -5.36
N HIS A 168 24.05 -21.46 -4.53
CA HIS A 168 23.51 -20.12 -4.32
C HIS A 168 22.59 -20.07 -3.09
N SER A 169 22.34 -18.85 -2.59
CA SER A 169 21.24 -18.56 -1.66
C SER A 169 20.23 -17.63 -2.33
N THR A 170 18.97 -17.75 -1.96
CA THR A 170 17.87 -16.87 -2.40
C THR A 170 16.98 -16.65 -1.20
N HIS A 171 16.57 -15.42 -0.94
CA HIS A 171 15.60 -15.11 0.10
C HIS A 171 14.73 -13.93 -0.35
N LEU A 172 13.54 -13.84 0.24
CA LEU A 172 12.65 -12.70 0.12
C LEU A 172 12.64 -11.90 1.42
N THR A 173 13.00 -10.62 1.33
CA THR A 173 12.68 -9.62 2.36
C THR A 173 11.32 -8.96 2.09
N ILE A 174 10.33 -9.20 2.94
CA ILE A 174 9.09 -8.40 2.99
C ILE A 174 9.33 -7.26 3.98
N SER A 175 9.14 -6.02 3.53
CA SER A 175 9.33 -4.83 4.36
C SER A 175 8.02 -4.06 4.51
N THR A 176 7.84 -3.41 5.65
CA THR A 176 6.68 -2.58 5.98
C THR A 176 7.10 -1.53 7.01
N TYR A 177 6.18 -0.65 7.41
CA TYR A 177 6.39 0.35 8.46
C TYR A 177 7.42 1.45 8.14
N GLN A 178 7.65 1.72 6.85
CA GLN A 178 8.41 2.90 6.43
C GLN A 178 7.61 4.16 6.76
N ASN A 179 8.25 5.14 7.43
CA ASN A 179 7.64 6.43 7.81
C ASN A 179 6.26 6.28 8.47
N SER A 180 6.11 5.26 9.31
CA SER A 180 4.87 4.93 10.03
C SER A 180 5.08 4.98 11.55
N SER A 181 5.80 6.00 12.03
CA SER A 181 6.07 6.21 13.45
C SER A 181 5.05 7.16 14.09
N TRP A 182 5.03 7.21 15.43
CA TRP A 182 4.28 8.24 16.16
C TRP A 182 4.70 9.67 15.80
N GLY A 183 5.97 9.89 15.44
CA GLY A 183 6.44 11.19 14.96
C GLY A 183 5.83 11.56 13.62
N ASP A 184 5.73 10.60 12.70
CA ASP A 184 5.09 10.81 11.39
C ASP A 184 3.59 11.12 11.57
N LEU A 185 2.91 10.32 12.41
CA LEU A 185 1.49 10.54 12.71
C LEU A 185 1.23 11.87 13.42
N LEU A 186 2.13 12.30 14.32
CA LEU A 186 2.05 13.61 14.96
C LEU A 186 2.16 14.74 13.93
N LEU A 187 3.11 14.65 12.99
CA LEU A 187 3.29 15.64 11.93
C LEU A 187 2.10 15.67 10.94
N ASP A 188 1.53 14.51 10.60
CA ASP A 188 0.32 14.41 9.78
C ASP A 188 -0.88 15.08 10.49
N THR A 189 -1.04 14.79 11.78
CA THR A 189 -2.17 15.26 12.59
C THR A 189 -2.08 16.76 12.90
N ILE A 190 -0.89 17.25 13.27
CA ILE A 190 -0.71 18.65 13.71
C ILE A 190 -1.04 19.65 12.60
N SER A 191 -0.77 19.30 11.35
CA SER A 191 -1.12 20.13 10.19
C SER A 191 -2.62 20.40 10.15
N GLY A 192 -3.44 19.34 10.17
CA GLY A 192 -4.90 19.45 10.19
C GLY A 192 -5.44 20.21 11.40
N LEU A 193 -4.90 19.93 12.59
CA LEU A 193 -5.29 20.63 13.82
C LEU A 193 -4.96 22.13 13.78
N VAL A 194 -3.78 22.51 13.28
CA VAL A 194 -3.39 23.91 13.13
C VAL A 194 -4.30 24.63 12.16
N PHE A 195 -4.63 24.02 11.01
CA PHE A 195 -5.56 24.63 10.05
C PHE A 195 -6.98 24.79 10.59
N ASP A 196 -7.44 23.85 11.43
CA ASP A 196 -8.76 23.96 12.06
C ASP A 196 -8.76 24.98 13.22
N ALA A 197 -7.76 24.97 14.09
CA ALA A 197 -7.60 25.97 15.16
C ALA A 197 -7.48 27.38 14.57
N ALA A 198 -6.76 27.53 13.47
CA ALA A 198 -6.64 28.77 12.73
C ALA A 198 -7.96 29.28 12.13
N LYS A 199 -9.08 28.56 12.16
CA LYS A 199 -10.40 29.11 11.78
C LYS A 199 -11.07 29.85 12.93
N GLU A 200 -10.84 29.38 14.16
CA GLU A 200 -11.51 29.86 15.37
C GLU A 200 -10.64 30.88 16.13
N ASP A 201 -9.33 30.68 16.15
CA ASP A 201 -8.37 31.52 16.88
C ASP A 201 -7.46 32.30 15.91
N VAL A 202 -7.49 33.63 16.04
CA VAL A 202 -6.69 34.55 15.22
C VAL A 202 -5.20 34.47 15.53
N GLU A 203 -4.80 34.08 16.74
CA GLU A 203 -3.39 34.01 17.12
C GLU A 203 -2.62 32.96 16.29
N PHE A 204 -3.29 31.89 15.85
CA PHE A 204 -2.71 30.90 14.93
C PHE A 204 -2.50 31.44 13.50
N ARG A 205 -3.19 32.53 13.12
CA ARG A 205 -3.04 33.20 11.81
C ARG A 205 -2.13 34.44 11.87
N ALA A 206 -1.80 34.90 13.07
CA ALA A 206 -1.00 36.10 13.26
C ALA A 206 0.41 35.93 12.67
N GLY A 207 0.93 36.97 12.04
CA GLY A 207 2.28 36.96 11.47
C GLY A 207 3.37 36.87 12.55
N ILE A 208 4.44 36.12 12.25
CA ILE A 208 5.62 36.10 13.12
C ILE A 208 6.33 37.47 13.13
N PRO A 209 7.05 37.83 14.23
CA PRO A 209 7.83 39.06 14.28
C PRO A 209 8.81 39.22 13.11
N ARG A 210 8.97 40.46 12.63
CA ARG A 210 9.94 40.79 11.58
C ARG A 210 11.35 40.35 12.01
N GLN A 211 12.12 39.81 11.05
CA GLN A 211 13.49 39.34 11.28
C GLN A 211 13.63 38.18 12.28
N LEU A 212 12.54 37.54 12.74
CA LEU A 212 12.63 36.34 13.61
C LEU A 212 13.47 35.24 12.95
N LEU A 213 13.30 35.05 11.63
CA LEU A 213 14.06 34.05 10.85
C LEU A 213 15.54 34.42 10.64
N LEU A 214 15.95 35.65 10.96
CA LEU A 214 17.35 36.09 10.88
C LEU A 214 18.10 35.92 12.22
N GLN A 215 17.40 35.54 13.28
CA GLN A 215 18.01 35.31 14.58
C GLN A 215 18.85 34.03 14.55
N VAL A 216 20.04 34.08 15.16
CA VAL A 216 20.96 32.92 15.26
C VAL A 216 20.44 31.89 16.27
N GLU A 217 19.66 32.35 17.25
CA GLU A 217 19.09 31.54 18.32
C GLU A 217 17.56 31.64 18.34
N THR A 218 16.89 30.59 18.82
CA THR A 218 15.45 30.63 19.05
C THR A 218 15.15 31.56 20.23
N THR A 219 14.37 32.61 19.99
CA THR A 219 14.04 33.58 21.04
C THR A 219 13.13 32.97 22.10
N GLY A 220 13.33 33.33 23.38
CA GLY A 220 12.49 32.85 24.48
C GLY A 220 10.99 33.19 24.29
N GLU A 221 10.70 34.29 23.60
CA GLU A 221 9.35 34.68 23.19
C GLU A 221 8.72 33.66 22.23
N ALA A 222 9.46 33.26 21.18
CA ALA A 222 8.99 32.27 20.22
C ALA A 222 8.76 30.91 20.89
N VAL A 223 9.68 30.47 21.75
CA VAL A 223 9.52 29.22 22.52
C VAL A 223 8.26 29.26 23.37
N ARG A 224 7.99 30.37 24.07
CA ARG A 224 6.80 30.51 24.93
C ARG A 224 5.51 30.48 24.12
N ARG A 225 5.45 31.20 22.99
CA ARG A 225 4.29 31.21 22.08
C ARG A 225 4.04 29.82 21.49
N LEU A 226 5.06 29.17 20.93
CA LEU A 226 4.95 27.81 20.37
C LEU A 226 4.50 26.80 21.44
N SER A 227 5.06 26.88 22.65
CA SER A 227 4.64 26.02 23.76
C SER A 227 3.18 26.25 24.15
N GLY A 228 2.69 27.50 24.07
CA GLY A 228 1.29 27.83 24.26
C GLY A 228 0.41 27.13 23.22
N PHE A 229 0.73 27.29 21.94
CA PHE A 229 0.01 26.64 20.85
C PHE A 229 -0.01 25.12 20.98
N LEU A 230 1.12 24.49 21.32
CA LEU A 230 1.17 23.04 21.50
C LEU A 230 0.24 22.55 22.62
N ARG A 231 0.10 23.29 23.73
CA ARG A 231 -0.85 22.95 24.80
C ARG A 231 -2.30 23.10 24.33
N THR A 232 -2.61 24.22 23.67
CA THR A 232 -3.95 24.44 23.11
C THR A 232 -4.35 23.37 22.10
N LEU A 233 -3.42 22.94 21.24
CA LEU A 233 -3.67 21.85 20.29
C LEU A 233 -3.88 20.51 21.00
N ALA A 234 -3.15 20.26 22.09
CA ALA A 234 -3.36 19.07 22.92
C ALA A 234 -4.75 19.08 23.57
N ASP A 235 -5.15 20.20 24.19
CA ASP A 235 -6.48 20.37 24.78
C ASP A 235 -7.60 20.19 23.73
N HIS A 236 -7.39 20.72 22.51
CA HIS A 236 -8.33 20.56 21.41
C HIS A 236 -8.45 19.10 20.95
N LEU A 237 -7.32 18.38 20.88
CA LEU A 237 -7.29 16.97 20.53
C LEU A 237 -8.01 16.11 21.59
N GLU A 238 -7.81 16.40 22.88
CA GLU A 238 -8.50 15.70 23.98
C GLU A 238 -10.01 16.01 24.02
N GLY A 239 -10.39 17.24 23.70
CA GLY A 239 -11.80 17.68 23.71
C GLY A 239 -12.64 17.24 22.51
N THR A 240 -12.02 16.66 21.47
CA THR A 240 -12.67 16.50 20.15
C THR A 240 -12.70 15.05 19.67
N ASN A 241 -13.90 14.48 19.48
CA ASN A 241 -14.12 13.18 18.82
C ASN A 241 -14.26 13.28 17.27
N LYS A 242 -13.80 14.37 16.66
CA LYS A 242 -13.93 14.61 15.21
C LYS A 242 -12.92 13.76 14.42
N LEU A 243 -13.32 13.38 13.22
CA LEU A 243 -12.43 12.72 12.26
C LEU A 243 -11.45 13.76 11.70
N LEU A 244 -10.16 13.57 12.00
CA LEU A 244 -9.09 14.44 11.50
C LEU A 244 -8.73 14.08 10.06
N SER A 245 -8.31 15.09 9.29
CA SER A 245 -7.66 14.89 8.00
C SER A 245 -6.36 14.13 8.21
N SER A 246 -6.08 13.18 7.32
CA SER A 246 -4.82 12.43 7.36
C SER A 246 -4.35 12.17 5.93
N ASP A 247 -3.20 12.74 5.59
CA ASP A 247 -2.53 12.47 4.33
C ASP A 247 -1.86 11.10 4.36
N MET A 248 -1.39 10.63 5.52
CA MET A 248 -0.89 9.25 5.70
C MET A 248 -1.94 8.20 5.30
N LYS A 249 -3.20 8.40 5.70
CA LYS A 249 -4.33 7.54 5.30
C LYS A 249 -4.51 7.48 3.79
N LYS A 250 -4.42 8.64 3.14
CA LYS A 250 -4.55 8.79 1.69
C LYS A 250 -3.37 8.15 0.97
N ASP A 251 -2.15 8.41 1.41
CA ASP A 251 -0.93 7.82 0.86
C ASP A 251 -0.97 6.28 0.94
N PHE A 252 -1.35 5.74 2.10
CA PHE A 252 -1.46 4.30 2.32
C PHE A 252 -2.41 3.61 1.34
N VAL A 253 -3.62 4.15 1.15
CA VAL A 253 -4.62 3.54 0.27
C VAL A 253 -4.28 3.72 -1.22
N MET A 254 -3.61 4.81 -1.60
CA MET A 254 -3.19 5.03 -2.99
C MET A 254 -2.01 4.15 -3.39
N ASN A 255 -1.07 3.89 -2.47
CA ASN A 255 0.17 3.19 -2.79
C ASN A 255 0.17 1.69 -2.49
N ARG A 256 -0.88 1.15 -1.85
CA ARG A 256 -1.00 -0.30 -1.57
C ARG A 256 -1.42 -1.12 -2.78
N LEU A 257 -1.22 -2.44 -2.69
CA LEU A 257 -1.72 -3.40 -3.68
C LEU A 257 -3.27 -3.44 -3.72
N PRO A 258 -3.86 -3.72 -4.90
CA PRO A 258 -5.27 -4.06 -4.99
C PRO A 258 -5.55 -5.43 -4.35
N PRO A 259 -6.82 -5.76 -4.05
CA PRO A 259 -7.21 -7.09 -3.63
C PRO A 259 -6.73 -8.17 -4.61
N TYR A 260 -6.32 -9.31 -4.06
CA TYR A 260 -6.00 -10.47 -4.87
C TYR A 260 -7.25 -10.98 -5.60
N HIS A 261 -7.09 -11.32 -6.87
CA HIS A 261 -8.14 -11.86 -7.72
C HIS A 261 -7.55 -12.91 -8.65
N VAL A 262 -8.39 -13.84 -9.07
CA VAL A 262 -8.10 -14.82 -10.13
C VAL A 262 -8.80 -14.35 -11.40
N GLY A 263 -8.09 -14.35 -12.53
CA GLY A 263 -8.63 -13.90 -13.82
C GLY A 263 -8.40 -12.41 -14.08
N ASP A 264 -9.36 -11.75 -14.72
CA ASP A 264 -9.28 -10.37 -15.21
C ASP A 264 -9.61 -9.30 -14.15
N GLY A 265 -10.09 -9.70 -12.96
CA GLY A 265 -10.42 -8.78 -11.89
C GLY A 265 -11.76 -8.07 -12.07
N ALA A 266 -12.64 -8.56 -12.94
CA ALA A 266 -13.95 -7.94 -13.21
C ALA A 266 -14.75 -7.67 -11.92
N ALA A 267 -14.70 -8.58 -10.94
CA ALA A 267 -15.39 -8.42 -9.65
C ALA A 267 -14.89 -7.24 -8.79
N LEU A 268 -13.72 -6.66 -9.09
CA LEU A 268 -13.17 -5.49 -8.38
C LEU A 268 -13.53 -4.17 -9.06
N SER A 269 -14.00 -4.20 -10.31
CA SER A 269 -14.24 -3.00 -11.13
C SER A 269 -15.66 -2.88 -11.66
N THR A 270 -16.39 -4.00 -11.74
CA THR A 270 -17.76 -4.05 -12.25
C THR A 270 -18.69 -4.53 -11.15
N PRO A 271 -19.63 -3.70 -10.69
CA PRO A 271 -20.62 -4.09 -9.69
C PRO A 271 -21.41 -5.31 -10.13
N GLY A 272 -21.46 -6.32 -9.27
CA GLY A 272 -22.26 -7.53 -9.49
C GLY A 272 -23.52 -7.54 -8.63
N GLY A 273 -24.45 -8.43 -8.98
CA GLY A 273 -25.67 -8.67 -8.19
C GLY A 273 -26.79 -7.66 -8.45
N GLN A 274 -27.72 -7.58 -7.50
CA GLN A 274 -28.87 -6.68 -7.58
C GLN A 274 -28.48 -5.25 -7.16
N LEU A 275 -29.12 -4.27 -7.80
CA LEU A 275 -28.96 -2.86 -7.47
C LEU A 275 -29.62 -2.58 -6.11
N PRO A 276 -28.92 -1.96 -5.14
CA PRO A 276 -29.48 -1.69 -3.82
C PRO A 276 -30.65 -0.70 -3.91
N ARG A 277 -31.73 -1.01 -3.19
CA ARG A 277 -32.93 -0.18 -3.00
C ARG A 277 -33.14 0.09 -1.52
N LEU A 278 -34.08 0.97 -1.20
CA LEU A 278 -34.43 1.34 0.17
C LEU A 278 -34.75 0.13 1.06
N ASP A 279 -35.44 -0.89 0.53
CA ASP A 279 -35.78 -2.11 1.25
C ASP A 279 -34.66 -3.19 1.25
N SER A 280 -33.53 -2.92 0.62
CA SER A 280 -32.40 -3.85 0.57
C SER A 280 -31.61 -3.87 1.88
N ILE A 281 -30.99 -5.02 2.15
CA ILE A 281 -29.96 -5.16 3.18
C ILE A 281 -28.61 -5.14 2.46
N VAL A 282 -27.71 -4.27 2.89
CA VAL A 282 -26.37 -4.12 2.32
C VAL A 282 -25.30 -4.55 3.30
N ARG A 283 -24.23 -5.15 2.76
CA ARG A 283 -23.03 -5.54 3.48
C ARG A 283 -21.80 -4.90 2.85
N LEU A 284 -20.95 -4.30 3.66
CA LEU A 284 -19.66 -3.75 3.22
C LEU A 284 -18.73 -4.89 2.75
N GLN A 285 -18.13 -4.71 1.59
CA GLN A 285 -17.09 -5.56 1.03
C GLN A 285 -15.73 -4.87 1.12
N PHE A 286 -14.65 -5.67 1.09
CA PHE A 286 -13.27 -5.16 1.04
C PHE A 286 -12.95 -4.11 2.11
N LYS A 287 -13.49 -4.27 3.33
CA LYS A 287 -13.35 -3.32 4.44
C LYS A 287 -11.89 -2.86 4.66
N ASP A 288 -10.94 -3.80 4.63
CA ASP A 288 -9.51 -3.51 4.84
C ASP A 288 -8.83 -2.78 3.68
N HIS A 289 -9.53 -2.56 2.56
CA HIS A 289 -9.07 -1.84 1.38
C HIS A 289 -9.71 -0.45 1.22
N ILE A 290 -10.52 -0.02 2.20
CA ILE A 290 -11.23 1.26 2.21
C ILE A 290 -10.68 2.14 3.34
N VAL A 291 -10.63 3.45 3.11
CA VAL A 291 -10.22 4.46 4.10
C VAL A 291 -11.18 5.63 4.08
N LEU A 292 -11.63 6.06 5.26
CA LEU A 292 -12.44 7.27 5.46
C LEU A 292 -11.57 8.39 6.02
N THR A 293 -11.65 9.56 5.40
CA THR A 293 -10.96 10.79 5.82
C THR A 293 -11.86 12.01 5.58
N VAL A 294 -11.59 13.10 6.28
CA VAL A 294 -12.28 14.38 6.09
C VAL A 294 -11.28 15.38 5.54
N MET A 295 -11.65 16.06 4.46
CA MET A 295 -10.81 17.07 3.83
C MET A 295 -11.67 18.28 3.48
N PRO A 296 -11.09 19.49 3.38
CA PRO A 296 -11.79 20.64 2.79
C PRO A 296 -12.19 20.33 1.35
N ASP A 297 -13.36 20.81 0.92
CA ASP A 297 -13.75 20.66 -0.49
C ASP A 297 -12.78 21.43 -1.40
N ARG A 298 -12.11 20.69 -2.30
CA ARG A 298 -11.15 21.25 -3.27
C ARG A 298 -11.81 21.66 -4.59
N GLY A 299 -13.10 21.41 -4.77
CA GLY A 299 -13.83 21.62 -6.02
C GLY A 299 -14.63 22.92 -6.14
N GLY A 300 -14.74 23.73 -5.08
CA GLY A 300 -15.53 24.97 -5.08
C GLY A 300 -14.69 26.23 -5.31
N SER A 301 -15.11 27.08 -6.24
CA SER A 301 -14.75 28.50 -6.24
C SER A 301 -15.60 29.22 -5.19
N ASP A 302 -14.94 29.86 -4.22
CA ASP A 302 -15.44 30.78 -3.17
C ASP A 302 -15.71 30.29 -1.73
N GLU A 303 -14.97 30.97 -0.84
CA GLU A 303 -15.20 31.52 0.51
C GLU A 303 -15.74 30.67 1.67
N THR A 304 -16.31 29.48 1.46
CA THR A 304 -16.59 28.55 2.56
C THR A 304 -16.27 27.11 2.15
N GLN A 305 -15.04 26.67 2.43
CA GLN A 305 -14.67 25.27 2.24
C GLN A 305 -15.44 24.39 3.24
N GLU A 306 -16.61 23.93 2.82
CA GLU A 306 -17.36 22.93 3.57
C GLU A 306 -16.52 21.66 3.71
N LYS A 307 -16.52 21.07 4.91
CA LYS A 307 -15.80 19.81 5.15
C LYS A 307 -16.57 18.68 4.49
N MET A 308 -15.88 17.91 3.65
CA MET A 308 -16.43 16.74 2.98
C MET A 308 -15.80 15.47 3.52
N VAL A 309 -16.56 14.37 3.48
CA VAL A 309 -16.06 13.02 3.76
C VAL A 309 -15.62 12.40 2.45
N TYR A 310 -14.40 11.89 2.44
CA TYR A 310 -13.84 11.16 1.33
C TYR A 310 -13.69 9.69 1.70
N ILE A 311 -14.13 8.83 0.79
CA ILE A 311 -13.93 7.38 0.88
C ILE A 311 -12.98 7.01 -0.23
N TYR A 312 -11.75 6.68 0.13
CA TYR A 312 -10.75 6.17 -0.79
C TYR A 312 -10.70 4.65 -0.70
N HIS A 313 -10.40 3.98 -1.80
CA HIS A 313 -10.26 2.54 -1.83
C HIS A 313 -9.16 2.12 -2.81
N SER A 314 -8.66 0.90 -2.64
CA SER A 314 -7.52 0.37 -3.41
C SER A 314 -7.89 -0.70 -4.43
N LEU A 315 -9.18 -0.93 -4.70
CA LEU A 315 -9.65 -2.00 -5.60
C LEU A 315 -9.10 -1.86 -7.02
N LYS A 316 -8.98 -0.60 -7.49
CA LYS A 316 -8.52 -0.24 -8.83
C LYS A 316 -7.00 0.05 -8.89
N ASN A 317 -6.27 -0.15 -7.79
CA ASN A 317 -4.83 0.11 -7.75
C ASN A 317 -4.06 -0.83 -8.70
N ARG A 318 -2.96 -0.33 -9.25
CA ARG A 318 -2.16 -1.06 -10.24
C ARG A 318 -1.04 -1.84 -9.58
N ARG A 319 -1.17 -3.16 -9.56
CA ARG A 319 -0.11 -4.06 -9.05
C ARG A 319 1.26 -3.86 -9.73
N HIS A 320 1.29 -3.48 -11.00
CA HIS A 320 2.53 -3.35 -11.77
C HIS A 320 3.34 -2.07 -11.47
N THR A 321 2.73 -1.07 -10.82
CA THR A 321 3.41 0.18 -10.39
C THR A 321 3.58 0.28 -8.88
N HIS A 322 3.10 -0.70 -8.12
CA HIS A 322 3.19 -0.73 -6.66
C HIS A 322 4.62 -0.51 -6.16
N MET A 323 4.81 0.54 -5.33
CA MET A 323 6.10 0.95 -4.75
C MET A 323 7.20 1.31 -5.77
N MET A 324 6.81 1.73 -6.98
CA MET A 324 7.76 2.18 -8.02
C MET A 324 7.92 3.72 -8.08
N GLY A 325 7.16 4.47 -7.28
CA GLY A 325 7.26 5.94 -7.21
C GLY A 325 6.74 6.70 -8.43
N ASN A 326 5.78 6.13 -9.17
CA ASN A 326 5.18 6.82 -10.32
C ASN A 326 4.30 7.99 -9.88
N GLU A 327 4.46 9.15 -10.53
CA GLU A 327 3.77 10.42 -10.21
C GLU A 327 2.27 10.44 -10.60
N GLU A 328 1.81 9.52 -11.45
CA GLU A 328 0.43 9.49 -11.97
C GLU A 328 -0.46 8.46 -11.25
N THR A 329 -0.51 8.49 -9.92
CA THR A 329 -1.47 7.67 -9.19
C THR A 329 -2.76 8.46 -9.00
N GLU A 330 -3.75 8.24 -9.87
CA GLU A 330 -5.09 8.81 -9.72
C GLU A 330 -5.77 8.23 -8.47
N ALA A 331 -6.23 9.10 -7.58
CA ALA A 331 -6.95 8.68 -6.39
C ALA A 331 -8.41 8.34 -6.75
N HIS A 332 -8.79 7.08 -6.62
CA HIS A 332 -10.18 6.66 -6.72
C HIS A 332 -10.88 6.85 -5.38
N GLY A 333 -11.95 7.65 -5.36
CA GLY A 333 -12.73 7.83 -4.15
C GLY A 333 -14.08 8.50 -4.38
N LEU A 334 -14.95 8.30 -3.41
CA LEU A 334 -16.29 8.88 -3.34
C LEU A 334 -16.28 10.08 -2.39
N ARG A 335 -17.13 11.06 -2.66
CA ARG A 335 -17.28 12.29 -1.87
C ARG A 335 -18.71 12.40 -1.36
N PHE A 336 -18.86 12.63 -0.06
CA PHE A 336 -20.16 12.84 0.60
C PHE A 336 -20.12 14.04 1.54
N PRO A 337 -21.27 14.70 1.79
CA PRO A 337 -21.40 15.71 2.85
C PRO A 337 -21.04 15.16 4.24
N LEU A 338 -20.59 16.04 5.15
CA LEU A 338 -20.25 15.64 6.52
C LEU A 338 -21.43 15.02 7.29
N SER A 339 -22.68 15.36 6.93
CA SER A 339 -23.87 14.74 7.49
C SER A 339 -23.92 13.21 7.31
N HIS A 340 -23.20 12.66 6.34
CA HIS A 340 -23.20 11.23 6.03
C HIS A 340 -22.25 10.40 6.90
N VAL A 341 -21.43 11.03 7.75
CA VAL A 341 -20.44 10.33 8.60
C VAL A 341 -21.06 9.24 9.45
N ASP A 342 -22.22 9.50 10.08
CA ASP A 342 -22.82 8.52 11.00
C ASP A 342 -23.44 7.34 10.26
N ALA A 343 -24.02 7.56 9.08
CA ALA A 343 -24.47 6.47 8.20
C ALA A 343 -23.29 5.62 7.71
N LEU A 344 -22.18 6.25 7.33
CA LEU A 344 -20.96 5.54 6.95
C LEU A 344 -20.38 4.72 8.10
N LYS A 345 -20.37 5.26 9.33
CA LYS A 345 -20.00 4.51 10.54
C LYS A 345 -20.93 3.32 10.80
N GLN A 346 -22.23 3.46 10.55
CA GLN A 346 -23.18 2.34 10.66
C GLN A 346 -22.83 1.22 9.67
N ILE A 347 -22.59 1.55 8.40
CA ILE A 347 -22.19 0.55 7.39
C ILE A 347 -20.85 -0.13 7.78
N TRP A 348 -19.92 0.63 8.35
CA TRP A 348 -18.61 0.12 8.74
C TRP A 348 -18.64 -0.85 9.92
N ASN A 349 -19.51 -0.58 10.91
CA ASN A 349 -19.54 -1.29 12.18
C ASN A 349 -20.52 -2.47 12.21
N ASN A 350 -21.47 -2.53 11.28
CA ASN A 350 -22.43 -3.63 11.19
C ASN A 350 -21.99 -4.66 10.13
N SER A 351 -22.28 -5.94 10.37
CA SER A 351 -22.02 -7.00 9.40
C SER A 351 -22.95 -6.94 8.19
N ALA A 352 -24.16 -6.45 8.39
CA ALA A 352 -25.16 -6.14 7.36
C ALA A 352 -26.13 -5.09 7.93
N ILE A 353 -26.65 -4.20 7.09
CA ILE A 353 -27.57 -3.13 7.52
C ILE A 353 -28.65 -2.89 6.46
N SER A 354 -29.89 -2.68 6.91
CA SER A 354 -30.99 -2.24 6.06
C SER A 354 -30.75 -0.80 5.59
N VAL A 355 -30.94 -0.53 4.29
CA VAL A 355 -30.77 0.82 3.73
C VAL A 355 -31.72 1.83 4.40
N LYS A 356 -32.95 1.41 4.78
CA LYS A 356 -33.91 2.23 5.54
C LYS A 356 -33.39 2.73 6.88
N ASP A 357 -32.52 1.97 7.53
CA ASP A 357 -32.05 2.22 8.90
C ASP A 357 -30.80 3.10 8.97
N LEU A 358 -30.31 3.55 7.80
CA LEU A 358 -29.21 4.50 7.70
C LEU A 358 -29.63 5.85 8.30
N LYS A 359 -28.76 6.42 9.15
CA LYS A 359 -28.93 7.71 9.83
C LYS A 359 -28.74 8.88 8.85
N LEU A 360 -29.70 9.04 7.95
CA LEU A 360 -29.81 10.14 7.01
C LEU A 360 -31.23 10.71 7.04
N SER A 361 -31.37 11.97 6.63
CA SER A 361 -32.62 12.72 6.73
C SER A 361 -33.70 12.21 5.78
N THR A 362 -33.33 11.84 4.55
CA THR A 362 -34.29 11.41 3.53
C THR A 362 -34.00 10.01 3.04
N ASP A 363 -35.03 9.31 2.57
CA ASP A 363 -34.87 7.98 1.97
C ASP A 363 -34.07 8.03 0.65
N GLU A 364 -34.16 9.14 -0.08
CA GLU A 364 -33.36 9.39 -1.29
C GLU A 364 -31.85 9.45 -0.96
N GLU A 365 -31.45 10.12 0.13
CA GLU A 365 -30.05 10.14 0.58
C GLU A 365 -29.55 8.74 0.94
N LYS A 366 -30.39 7.92 1.58
CA LYS A 366 -30.05 6.54 1.95
C LYS A 366 -29.81 5.66 0.72
N GLU A 367 -30.72 5.71 -0.25
CA GLU A 367 -30.56 4.98 -1.51
C GLU A 367 -29.33 5.47 -2.29
N ASN A 368 -29.14 6.79 -2.41
CA ASN A 368 -28.00 7.36 -3.13
C ASN A 368 -26.66 6.99 -2.50
N LEU A 369 -26.57 6.97 -1.17
CA LEU A 369 -25.38 6.51 -0.46
C LEU A 369 -25.07 5.05 -0.77
N ALA A 370 -26.07 4.16 -0.65
CA ALA A 370 -25.91 2.73 -0.93
C ALA A 370 -25.54 2.48 -2.40
N LEU A 371 -26.18 3.18 -3.33
CA LEU A 371 -25.90 3.10 -4.76
C LEU A 371 -24.48 3.56 -5.09
N SER A 372 -24.04 4.70 -4.54
CA SER A 372 -22.70 5.24 -4.77
C SER A 372 -21.62 4.24 -4.31
N LEU A 373 -21.76 3.67 -3.12
CA LEU A 373 -20.86 2.63 -2.62
C LEU A 373 -20.89 1.36 -3.51
N TRP A 374 -22.07 0.99 -4.02
CA TRP A 374 -22.23 -0.19 -4.87
C TRP A 374 -21.55 -0.01 -6.22
N THR A 375 -21.61 1.19 -6.82
CA THR A 375 -20.93 1.48 -8.11
C THR A 375 -19.42 1.29 -8.05
N GLU A 376 -18.81 1.42 -6.86
CA GLU A 376 -17.39 1.20 -6.60
C GLU A 376 -17.08 -0.21 -6.05
N CYS A 377 -18.04 -1.15 -6.14
CA CYS A 377 -17.94 -2.53 -5.63
C CYS A 377 -17.66 -2.61 -4.12
N LEU A 378 -18.04 -1.58 -3.35
CA LEU A 378 -17.76 -1.50 -1.91
C LEU A 378 -18.87 -2.11 -1.06
N VAL A 379 -20.06 -2.31 -1.61
CA VAL A 379 -21.18 -2.97 -0.91
C VAL A 379 -21.84 -4.03 -1.78
N GLN A 380 -22.43 -5.02 -1.14
CA GLN A 380 -23.21 -6.09 -1.76
C GLN A 380 -24.61 -6.15 -1.12
N VAL A 381 -25.64 -6.35 -1.93
CA VAL A 381 -27.00 -6.67 -1.47
C VAL A 381 -27.06 -8.13 -1.02
N VAL A 382 -27.58 -8.38 0.19
CA VAL A 382 -27.66 -9.71 0.83
C VAL A 382 -29.09 -10.15 1.08
#